data_AF-A0A1L8EBL4-F1
#
_entry.id   AF-A0A1L8EBL4-F1
#
_cell.length_a   1.000
_cell.length_b   1.000
_cell.length_c   1.000
_cell.angle_alpha   90.00
_cell.angle_beta   90.00
_cell.angle_gamma   90.00
#
_symmetry.space_group_name_H-M   'P 1'
#
loop_
_entity.id
_entity.type
_entity.pdbx_description
1 polymer ?
#
loop_
_entity_poly.entity_id
_entity_poly.type
_entity_poly.pdbx_seq_one_letter_code
_entity_poly.pdbx_strand_id
1 'polypeptide(L)'
;MKVLTCLLFFAITILALTNIVYGGNSTWGQIGFYDRIIARDHVEHAANWFSKHKEIVQYPPKGHENFKLLTAIRVTDHGGYKNFGSANLVKGGPGYYNATIEVRSQTRRPLNMTIEYFSRI
;
A
#
# COMPACT_ATOMS: atom_id res chain seq x y z
N MET A 1 -2.17 -34.63 -30.88
CA MET A 1 -2.88 -34.16 -29.65
C MET A 1 -1.94 -33.70 -28.55
N LYS A 2 -0.81 -34.37 -28.25
CA LYS A 2 0.09 -34.03 -27.11
C LYS A 2 0.80 -32.66 -27.20
N VAL A 3 1.18 -32.21 -28.40
CA VAL A 3 1.92 -30.95 -28.61
C VAL A 3 1.03 -29.72 -28.38
N LEU A 4 -0.23 -29.79 -28.82
CA LEU A 4 -1.20 -28.71 -28.63
C LEU A 4 -1.52 -28.50 -27.14
N THR A 5 -1.66 -29.59 -26.37
CA THR A 5 -1.87 -29.52 -24.92
C THR A 5 -0.66 -28.93 -24.20
N CYS A 6 0.58 -29.31 -24.57
CA CYS A 6 1.79 -28.72 -23.99
C CYS A 6 1.89 -27.21 -24.24
N LEU A 7 1.59 -26.74 -25.46
CA LEU A 7 1.60 -25.30 -25.78
C LEU A 7 0.55 -24.53 -24.97
N LEU A 8 -0.63 -25.13 -24.75
CA LEU A 8 -1.70 -24.56 -23.94
C LEU A 8 -1.29 -24.42 -22.47
N PHE A 9 -0.70 -25.47 -21.89
CA PHE A 9 -0.17 -25.40 -20.52
C PHE A 9 0.96 -24.38 -20.37
N PHE A 10 1.83 -24.26 -21.37
CA PHE A 10 2.94 -23.30 -21.37
C PHE A 10 2.45 -21.85 -21.49
N ALA A 11 1.40 -21.59 -22.28
CA ALA A 11 0.78 -20.27 -22.38
C ALA A 11 0.09 -19.85 -21.07
N ILE A 12 -0.60 -20.79 -20.40
CA ILE A 12 -1.28 -20.53 -19.12
C ILE A 12 -0.27 -20.25 -18.00
N THR A 13 0.88 -20.94 -17.97
CA THR A 13 1.92 -20.66 -16.97
C THR A 13 2.60 -19.30 -17.21
N ILE A 14 2.81 -18.88 -18.46
CA ILE A 14 3.35 -17.54 -18.76
C ILE A 14 2.38 -16.44 -18.32
N LEU A 15 1.07 -16.60 -18.56
CA LEU A 15 0.05 -15.65 -18.09
C LEU A 15 -0.09 -15.63 -16.56
N ALA A 16 0.11 -16.76 -15.88
CA ALA A 16 0.10 -16.81 -14.41
C ALA A 16 1.32 -16.10 -13.77
N LEU A 17 2.42 -15.94 -14.50
CA LEU A 17 3.64 -15.28 -14.01
C LEU A 17 3.60 -13.75 -14.15
N THR A 18 2.70 -13.19 -14.95
CA THR A 18 2.52 -11.73 -15.05
C THR A 18 1.67 -11.23 -13.89
N ASN A 19 2.24 -11.20 -12.69
CA ASN A 19 1.74 -10.35 -11.61
C ASN A 19 2.03 -8.90 -12.00
N ILE A 20 1.09 -8.28 -12.72
CA ILE A 20 1.14 -6.83 -12.92
C ILE A 20 0.82 -6.21 -11.57
N VAL A 21 1.85 -5.80 -10.85
CA VAL A 21 1.70 -5.01 -9.63
C VAL A 21 1.23 -3.62 -10.06
N TYR A 22 -0.08 -3.47 -10.23
CA TYR A 22 -0.72 -2.17 -10.26
C TYR A 22 -0.65 -1.63 -8.83
N GLY A 23 0.34 -0.78 -8.56
CA GLY A 23 0.34 0.01 -7.35
C GLY A 23 -0.72 1.11 -7.50
N GLY A 24 -1.56 1.21 -6.49
CA GLY A 24 -2.72 2.09 -6.48
C GLY A 24 -3.25 2.21 -5.07
N ASN A 25 -4.32 2.98 -4.92
CA ASN A 25 -4.95 3.22 -3.62
C ASN A 25 -5.20 1.89 -2.91
N SER A 26 -4.74 1.80 -1.66
CA SER A 26 -4.80 0.58 -0.87
C SER A 26 -5.64 0.87 0.37
N THR A 27 -6.61 0.03 0.68
CA THR A 27 -7.41 0.17 1.90
C THR A 27 -7.40 -1.15 2.66
N TRP A 28 -7.04 -1.09 3.94
CA TRP A 28 -7.16 -2.19 4.87
C TRP A 28 -8.29 -1.91 5.84
N GLY A 29 -9.18 -2.89 6.04
CA GLY A 29 -10.38 -2.73 6.85
C GLY A 29 -11.53 -2.10 6.06
N GLN A 30 -12.58 -1.69 6.78
CA GLN A 30 -13.78 -1.13 6.19
C GLN A 30 -14.09 0.22 6.83
N ILE A 31 -14.22 1.26 6.00
CA ILE A 31 -14.60 2.60 6.46
C ILE A 31 -16.12 2.62 6.64
N GLY A 32 -16.56 2.61 7.89
CA GLY A 32 -17.98 2.74 8.25
C GLY A 32 -18.47 4.19 8.27
N PHE A 33 -19.80 4.38 8.35
CA PHE A 33 -20.43 5.69 8.42
C PHE A 33 -20.00 6.52 9.65
N TYR A 34 -19.73 5.86 10.78
CA TYR A 34 -19.28 6.50 12.03
C TYR A 34 -17.77 6.58 12.17
N ASP A 35 -17.02 6.09 11.19
CA ASP A 35 -15.57 6.10 11.25
C ASP A 35 -15.04 7.48 10.86
N ARG A 36 -14.07 7.98 11.62
CA ARG A 36 -13.43 9.27 11.38
C ARG A 36 -11.93 9.11 11.22
N ILE A 37 -11.35 10.01 10.45
CA ILE A 37 -9.90 10.12 10.31
C ILE A 37 -9.35 10.64 11.64
N ILE A 38 -8.47 9.85 12.26
CA ILE A 38 -7.82 10.19 13.52
C ILE A 38 -6.38 10.68 13.32
N ALA A 39 -5.76 10.33 12.20
CA ALA A 39 -4.42 10.77 11.85
C ALA A 39 -4.20 10.69 10.34
N ARG A 40 -3.21 11.47 9.86
CA ARG A 40 -2.72 11.42 8.49
C ARG A 40 -1.21 11.51 8.47
N ASP A 41 -0.59 10.69 7.63
CA ASP A 41 0.82 10.78 7.28
C ASP A 41 0.98 11.03 5.79
N HIS A 42 1.93 11.88 5.43
CA HIS A 42 2.27 12.19 4.04
C HIS A 42 3.67 11.67 3.75
N VAL A 43 3.77 10.82 2.72
CA VAL A 43 5.03 10.24 2.27
C VAL A 43 5.31 10.79 0.89
N GLU A 44 6.25 11.73 0.81
CA GLU A 44 6.67 12.34 -0.44
C GLU A 44 8.18 12.20 -0.63
N HIS A 45 8.59 11.68 -1.79
CA HIS A 45 9.99 11.59 -2.19
C HIS A 45 10.15 12.02 -3.64
N ALA A 46 11.16 12.84 -3.89
CA ALA A 46 11.57 13.19 -5.25
C ALA A 46 12.14 11.97 -5.98
N ALA A 47 12.05 11.97 -7.31
CA ALA A 47 12.59 10.91 -8.13
C ALA A 47 14.13 10.88 -8.04
N ASN A 48 14.71 9.72 -7.72
CA ASN A 48 16.14 9.50 -7.79
C ASN A 48 16.49 8.55 -8.96
N TRP A 49 17.49 8.93 -9.75
CA TRP A 49 17.89 8.23 -10.98
C TRP A 49 18.41 6.80 -10.74
N PHE A 50 18.85 6.49 -9.51
CA PHE A 50 19.51 5.21 -9.21
C PHE A 50 18.87 4.38 -8.10
N SER A 51 17.77 4.81 -7.49
CA SER A 51 17.19 4.08 -6.35
C SER A 51 15.67 3.92 -6.43
N LYS A 52 15.19 2.90 -5.72
CA LYS A 52 13.81 2.78 -5.28
C LYS A 52 13.74 3.35 -3.88
N HIS A 53 12.74 4.18 -3.61
CA HIS A 53 12.47 4.66 -2.27
C HIS A 53 11.64 3.61 -1.54
N LYS A 54 12.09 3.23 -0.35
CA LYS A 54 11.37 2.36 0.57
C LYS A 54 11.32 3.07 1.90
N GLU A 55 10.13 3.28 2.41
CA GLU A 55 9.90 3.91 3.71
C GLU A 55 8.97 3.05 4.56
N ILE A 56 9.25 3.00 5.85
CA ILE A 56 8.42 2.32 6.84
C ILE A 56 7.80 3.39 7.72
N VAL A 57 6.50 3.59 7.56
CA VAL A 57 5.70 4.51 8.37
C VAL A 57 5.09 3.75 9.53
N GLN A 58 5.28 4.26 10.73
CA GLN A 58 4.76 3.69 11.97
C GLN A 58 3.70 4.59 12.56
N TYR A 59 2.53 4.03 12.82
CA TYR A 59 1.45 4.68 13.52
C TYR A 59 1.14 3.95 14.84
N PRO A 60 0.98 4.66 15.96
CA PRO A 60 1.36 6.06 16.16
C PRO A 60 2.88 6.26 15.98
N PRO A 61 3.35 7.51 15.77
CA PRO A 61 4.78 7.81 15.70
C PRO A 61 5.51 7.37 16.98
N LYS A 62 6.81 7.10 16.87
CA LYS A 62 7.62 6.72 18.04
C LYS A 62 7.47 7.76 19.16
N GLY A 63 7.23 7.28 20.38
CA GLY A 63 7.01 8.12 21.56
C GLY A 63 5.58 8.64 21.73
N HIS A 64 4.66 8.31 20.81
CA HIS A 64 3.25 8.62 20.94
C HIS A 64 2.44 7.36 21.17
N GLU A 65 1.38 7.48 21.97
CA GLU A 65 0.43 6.39 22.19
C GLU A 65 -0.90 6.73 21.52
N ASN A 66 -1.60 5.69 21.07
CA ASN A 66 -2.94 5.80 20.53
C ASN A 66 -3.84 4.84 21.31
N PHE A 67 -4.95 5.36 21.83
CA PHE A 67 -5.92 4.61 22.63
C PHE A 67 -7.18 4.25 21.83
N LYS A 68 -7.21 4.56 20.52
CA LYS A 68 -8.35 4.27 19.66
C LYS A 68 -8.05 3.11 18.73
N LEU A 69 -8.94 2.13 18.70
CA LEU A 69 -8.83 1.00 17.77
C LEU A 69 -8.96 1.50 16.33
N LEU A 70 -8.02 1.10 15.48
CA LEU A 70 -8.10 1.37 14.06
C LEU A 70 -9.23 0.54 13.44
N THR A 71 -10.10 1.16 12.65
CA THR A 71 -11.15 0.45 11.89
C THR A 71 -10.77 0.28 10.44
N ALA A 72 -10.05 1.25 9.88
CA ALA A 72 -9.52 1.19 8.53
C ALA A 72 -8.24 2.02 8.41
N ILE A 73 -7.46 1.69 7.38
CA ILE A 73 -6.31 2.47 6.94
C ILE A 73 -6.47 2.63 5.44
N ARG A 74 -6.44 3.86 4.96
CA ARG A 74 -6.52 4.17 3.52
C ARG A 74 -5.23 4.84 3.08
N VAL A 75 -4.58 4.27 2.09
CA VAL A 75 -3.46 4.87 1.39
C VAL A 75 -3.96 5.34 0.03
N THR A 76 -3.80 6.63 -0.22
CA THR A 76 -4.12 7.26 -1.50
C THR A 76 -2.83 7.63 -2.19
N ASP A 77 -2.66 7.16 -3.43
CA ASP A 77 -1.52 7.48 -4.27
C ASP A 77 -1.88 8.63 -5.22
N HIS A 78 -1.07 9.70 -5.17
CA HIS A 78 -1.25 10.90 -6.00
C HIS A 78 -0.33 10.91 -7.23
N GLY A 79 0.52 9.89 -7.40
CA GLY A 79 1.48 9.80 -8.50
C GLY A 79 0.88 9.43 -9.86
N GLY A 80 -0.36 8.92 -9.89
CA GLY A 80 -1.07 8.51 -11.10
C GLY A 80 -0.41 7.34 -11.83
N TYR A 81 -0.85 7.05 -13.06
CA TYR A 81 -0.48 5.81 -13.76
C TYR A 81 1.03 5.64 -14.04
N LYS A 82 1.80 6.74 -14.12
CA LYS A 82 3.23 6.72 -14.46
C LYS A 82 4.16 6.71 -13.25
N ASN A 83 3.68 7.17 -12.10
CA ASN A 83 4.49 7.34 -10.89
C ASN A 83 3.84 6.70 -9.67
N PHE A 84 3.08 5.64 -9.87
CA PHE A 84 2.44 4.96 -8.76
C PHE A 84 3.48 4.30 -7.85
N GLY A 85 3.18 4.21 -6.56
CA GLY A 85 3.91 3.37 -5.63
C GLY A 85 3.06 2.19 -5.16
N SER A 86 3.65 1.35 -4.32
CA SER A 86 2.91 0.32 -3.59
C SER A 86 2.97 0.57 -2.09
N ALA A 87 1.90 0.22 -1.40
CA ALA A 87 1.81 0.27 0.06
C ALA A 87 1.44 -1.12 0.59
N ASN A 88 2.16 -1.59 1.59
CA ASN A 88 1.94 -2.89 2.23
C ASN A 88 1.78 -2.70 3.72
N LEU A 89 0.73 -3.27 4.30
CA LEU A 89 0.58 -3.36 5.75
C LEU A 89 1.48 -4.49 6.26
N VAL A 90 2.51 -4.14 7.04
CA VAL A 90 3.51 -5.08 7.55
C VAL A 90 3.11 -5.62 8.92
N LYS A 91 2.53 -4.79 9.77
CA LYS A 91 2.15 -5.15 11.15
C LYS A 91 0.99 -4.30 11.65
N GLY A 92 0.16 -4.86 12.54
CA GLY A 92 -0.97 -4.15 13.15
C GLY A 92 -2.10 -3.93 12.14
N GLY A 93 -2.76 -2.77 12.22
CA GLY A 93 -3.81 -2.36 11.30
C GLY A 93 -5.21 -2.38 11.93
N PRO A 94 -6.27 -2.57 11.12
CA PRO A 94 -7.65 -2.66 11.62
C PRO A 94 -7.79 -3.69 12.76
N GLY A 95 -8.46 -3.31 13.84
CA GLY A 95 -8.59 -4.10 15.07
C GLY A 95 -7.43 -3.91 16.07
N TYR A 96 -6.41 -3.13 15.73
CA TYR A 96 -5.27 -2.81 16.60
C TYR A 96 -5.14 -1.31 16.84
N TYR A 97 -4.36 -0.92 17.85
CA TYR A 97 -4.04 0.48 18.15
C TYR A 97 -2.88 1.04 17.34
N ASN A 98 -2.12 0.17 16.67
CA ASN A 98 -0.93 0.51 15.93
C ASN A 98 -0.96 -0.11 14.52
N ALA A 99 -0.15 0.45 13.64
CA ALA A 99 0.07 -0.05 12.30
C ALA A 99 1.48 0.29 11.83
N THR A 100 2.07 -0.62 11.05
CA THR A 100 3.32 -0.38 10.33
C THR A 100 3.07 -0.61 8.87
N ILE A 101 3.24 0.44 8.08
CA ILE A 101 2.97 0.45 6.65
C ILE A 101 4.29 0.68 5.95
N GLU A 102 4.59 -0.19 5.00
CA GLU A 102 5.74 -0.05 4.13
C GLU A 102 5.29 0.53 2.80
N VAL A 103 5.85 1.66 2.43
CA VAL A 103 5.60 2.31 1.16
C VAL A 103 6.83 2.17 0.26
N ARG A 104 6.62 1.82 -1.00
CA ARG A 104 7.67 1.66 -2.00
C ARG A 104 7.36 2.44 -3.26
N SER A 105 8.36 3.14 -3.78
CA SER A 105 8.30 3.76 -5.10
C SER A 105 8.68 2.77 -6.21
N GLN A 106 8.26 3.08 -7.44
CA GLN A 106 8.90 2.50 -8.62
C GLN A 106 10.33 3.02 -8.79
N THR A 107 11.14 2.26 -9.53
CA THR A 107 12.51 2.67 -9.90
C THR A 107 12.46 3.97 -10.69
N ARG A 108 13.25 4.98 -10.30
CA ARG A 108 13.36 6.29 -10.98
C ARG A 108 12.07 7.11 -11.01
N ARG A 109 11.10 6.81 -10.16
CA ARG A 109 9.85 7.55 -10.07
C ARG A 109 9.73 8.22 -8.70
N PRO A 110 9.10 9.40 -8.64
CA PRO A 110 8.77 10.02 -7.38
C PRO A 110 7.72 9.17 -6.64
N LEU A 111 7.59 9.42 -5.35
CA LEU A 111 6.56 8.83 -4.50
C LEU A 111 5.75 9.96 -3.91
N ASN A 112 4.42 9.89 -4.00
CA ASN A 112 3.53 10.82 -3.31
C ASN A 112 2.29 10.07 -2.83
N MET A 113 2.26 9.76 -1.53
CA MET A 113 1.17 9.03 -0.92
C MET A 113 0.68 9.71 0.35
N THR A 114 -0.62 9.62 0.57
CA THR A 114 -1.25 10.01 1.83
C THR A 114 -1.81 8.77 2.51
N ILE A 115 -1.42 8.56 3.76
CA ILE A 115 -1.91 7.49 4.61
C ILE A 115 -2.90 8.11 5.60
N GLU A 116 -4.13 7.62 5.62
CA GLU A 116 -5.19 8.06 6.51
C GLU A 116 -5.59 6.92 7.44
N TYR A 117 -5.61 7.20 8.74
CA TYR A 117 -5.98 6.24 9.78
C TYR A 117 -7.38 6.55 10.28
N PHE A 118 -8.25 5.54 10.31
CA PHE A 118 -9.64 5.68 10.73
C PHE A 118 -9.90 4.97 12.04
N SER A 119 -10.79 5.53 12.84
CA SER A 119 -11.34 4.88 14.03
C SER A 119 -12.81 5.26 14.20
N ARG A 120 -13.58 4.38 14.84
CA ARG A 120 -14.97 4.63 15.20
C ARG A 120 -15.03 5.48 16.46
N ILE A 121 -15.84 6.53 16.41
CA ILE A 121 -16.17 7.37 17.57
C ILE A 121 -17.43 6.82 18.23
#